data_AF-A0A945W0X2-F1
#
_entry.id   AF-A0A945W0X2-F1
#
_cell.length_a   1.000
_cell.length_b   1.000
_cell.length_c   1.000
_cell.angle_alpha   90.00
_cell.angle_beta   90.00
_cell.angle_gamma   90.00
#
_symmetry.space_group_name_H-M   'P 1'
#
loop_
_entity.id
_entity.type
_entity.pdbx_description
1 polymer ?
#
loop_
_entity_poly.entity_id
_entity_poly.type
_entity_poly.pdbx_seq_one_letter_code
_entity_poly.pdbx_strand_id
1 'polypeptide(L)'
;MKKKSVIIMGAAGRDFHNFNVCFKDKENYEVVAFTATQIPNIADRKYPSELAGKLYPEGIAIYDERELIGLIKEYKVDDVVFSYSDVPYEYVMHKA
;
A
#
# COMPACT_ATOMS: atom_id res chain seq x y z
N MET A 1 -13.04 -17.41 5.70
CA MET A 1 -12.55 -16.38 6.64
C MET A 1 -12.62 -15.03 5.96
N LYS A 2 -12.84 -13.92 6.68
CA LYS A 2 -12.85 -12.57 6.09
C LYS A 2 -11.43 -12.24 5.60
N LYS A 3 -11.31 -11.79 4.34
CA LYS A 3 -10.06 -11.28 3.76
C LYS A 3 -9.68 -9.99 4.49
N LYS A 4 -8.41 -9.83 4.84
CA LYS A 4 -7.90 -8.62 5.52
C LYS A 4 -7.64 -7.52 4.50
N SER A 5 -8.25 -6.36 4.66
CA SER A 5 -8.00 -5.19 3.83
C SER A 5 -6.74 -4.45 4.31
N VAL A 6 -5.81 -4.18 3.40
CA VAL A 6 -4.46 -3.72 3.71
C VAL A 6 -4.11 -2.50 2.87
N ILE A 7 -3.51 -1.48 3.50
CA ILE A 7 -2.80 -0.40 2.79
C ILE A 7 -1.30 -0.59 3.00
N ILE A 8 -0.51 -0.39 1.94
CA ILE A 8 0.96 -0.42 2.03
C ILE A 8 1.50 1.00 1.77
N MET A 9 2.16 1.58 2.77
CA MET A 9 2.75 2.92 2.67
C MET A 9 4.25 2.85 2.39
N GLY A 10 4.75 3.68 1.48
CA GLY A 10 6.18 3.71 1.13
C GLY A 10 6.54 4.75 0.08
N ALA A 11 7.70 4.57 -0.54
CA ALA A 11 8.28 5.49 -1.52
C ALA A 11 8.58 4.82 -2.88
N ALA A 12 7.71 3.90 -3.31
CA ALA A 12 7.79 3.22 -4.61
C ALA A 12 9.05 2.34 -4.81
N GLY A 13 9.44 1.62 -3.76
CA GLY A 13 10.50 0.62 -3.79
C GLY A 13 10.14 -0.55 -2.89
N ARG A 14 10.37 -0.41 -1.59
CA ARG A 14 10.17 -1.48 -0.61
C ARG A 14 8.69 -1.86 -0.41
N ASP A 15 7.78 -0.90 -0.54
CA ASP A 15 6.33 -1.14 -0.60
C ASP A 15 5.94 -2.13 -1.72
N PHE A 16 6.39 -1.88 -2.95
CA PHE A 16 6.14 -2.80 -4.08
C PHE A 16 6.83 -4.14 -3.89
N HIS A 17 8.05 -4.14 -3.35
CA HIS A 17 8.73 -5.39 -3.00
C HIS A 17 7.92 -6.20 -1.98
N ASN A 18 7.52 -5.58 -0.87
CA ASN A 18 6.72 -6.20 0.18
C ASN A 18 5.39 -6.73 -0.39
N PHE A 19 4.72 -5.99 -1.27
CA PHE A 19 3.55 -6.48 -1.99
C PHE A 19 3.86 -7.79 -2.74
N ASN A 20 4.89 -7.79 -3.58
CA ASN A 20 5.24 -8.93 -4.42
C ASN A 20 5.60 -10.19 -3.62
N VAL A 21 6.28 -10.05 -2.47
CA VAL A 21 6.73 -11.21 -1.68
C VAL A 21 5.74 -11.63 -0.59
N CYS A 22 4.99 -10.70 -0.02
CA CYS A 22 4.14 -10.95 1.15
C CYS A 22 2.65 -11.02 0.83
N PHE A 23 2.16 -10.41 -0.25
CA PHE A 23 0.72 -10.22 -0.48
C PHE A 23 0.22 -10.72 -1.85
N LYS A 24 1.06 -10.67 -2.88
CA LYS A 24 0.70 -11.10 -4.24
C LYS A 24 0.15 -12.53 -4.25
N ASP A 25 -0.99 -12.69 -4.91
CA ASP A 25 -1.73 -13.96 -5.08
C ASP A 25 -2.13 -14.68 -3.77
N LYS A 26 -2.12 -13.98 -2.63
CA LYS A 26 -2.58 -14.52 -1.34
C LYS A 26 -4.02 -14.10 -1.04
N GLU A 27 -4.94 -15.05 -1.10
CA GLU A 27 -6.38 -14.80 -0.98
C GLU A 27 -6.84 -14.29 0.40
N ASN A 28 -6.00 -14.44 1.43
CA ASN A 28 -6.30 -13.95 2.77
C ASN A 28 -6.08 -12.43 2.92
N TYR A 29 -5.46 -11.76 1.96
CA TYR A 29 -5.19 -10.31 1.99
C TYR A 29 -5.72 -9.60 0.75
N GLU A 30 -6.26 -8.40 0.94
CA GLU A 30 -6.65 -7.46 -0.10
C GLU A 30 -5.88 -6.16 0.06
N VAL A 31 -4.88 -5.94 -0.79
CA VAL A 31 -4.16 -4.67 -0.82
C VAL A 31 -5.00 -3.69 -1.61
N VAL A 32 -5.71 -2.81 -0.89
CA VAL A 32 -6.68 -1.87 -1.48
C VAL A 32 -6.00 -0.65 -2.08
N ALA A 33 -4.83 -0.28 -1.55
CA ALA A 33 -4.08 0.88 -2.01
C ALA A 33 -2.61 0.81 -1.60
N PHE A 34 -1.78 1.46 -2.40
CA PHE A 34 -0.49 2.00 -1.97
C PHE A 34 -0.64 3.47 -1.61
N THR A 35 0.24 4.00 -0.76
CA THR A 35 0.37 5.44 -0.54
C THR A 35 1.82 5.89 -0.65
N ALA A 36 2.07 7.09 -1.18
CA ALA A 36 3.42 7.65 -1.30
C ALA A 36 3.47 9.16 -1.03
N THR A 37 4.65 9.67 -0.60
CA THR A 37 4.87 11.09 -0.25
C THR A 37 5.97 11.80 -1.06
N GLN A 38 6.88 11.06 -1.70
CA GLN A 38 8.17 11.59 -2.15
C GLN A 38 8.33 11.74 -3.67
N ILE A 39 7.37 11.25 -4.46
CA ILE A 39 7.51 11.21 -5.93
C ILE A 39 6.44 12.10 -6.56
N PRO A 40 6.84 13.21 -7.22
CA PRO A 40 5.91 14.05 -7.96
C PRO A 40 5.07 13.22 -8.94
N ASN A 41 3.75 13.46 -8.95
CA ASN A 41 2.78 12.81 -9.84
C ASN A 41 2.65 11.28 -9.69
N ILE A 42 3.05 10.68 -8.57
CA ILE A 42 2.87 9.24 -8.34
C ILE A 42 1.47 8.88 -7.81
N ALA A 43 0.82 9.80 -7.11
CA ALA A 43 -0.47 9.60 -6.44
C ALA A 43 -1.67 9.48 -7.40
N ASP A 44 -1.45 9.61 -8.71
CA ASP A 44 -2.47 9.35 -9.74
C ASP A 44 -2.11 8.11 -10.60
N ARG A 45 -1.09 7.37 -10.18
CA ARG A 45 -0.63 6.16 -10.88
C ARG A 45 -1.21 4.92 -10.22
N LYS A 46 -1.12 3.81 -10.95
CA LYS A 46 -1.43 2.48 -10.45
C LYS A 46 -0.18 1.62 -10.45
N TYR A 47 -0.08 0.75 -9.46
CA TYR A 47 0.74 -0.45 -9.60
C TYR A 47 0.11 -1.32 -10.71
N PRO A 48 0.85 -1.62 -11.79
CA PRO A 48 0.28 -2.16 -13.02
C PRO A 48 -0.29 -3.57 -12.83
N SER A 49 -1.40 -3.87 -13.51
CA SER A 49 -2.08 -5.17 -13.41
C SER A 49 -1.20 -6.32 -13.89
N GLU A 50 -0.33 -6.07 -14.87
CA GLU A 50 0.64 -7.02 -15.40
C GLU A 50 1.64 -7.49 -14.33
N LEU A 51 1.87 -6.69 -13.28
CA LEU A 51 2.73 -7.03 -12.16
C LEU A 51 1.95 -7.46 -10.90
N ALA A 52 0.68 -7.08 -10.79
CA ALA A 52 -0.13 -7.24 -9.59
C ALA A 52 -0.64 -8.67 -9.35
N GLY A 53 -0.63 -9.53 -10.38
CA GLY A 53 -1.09 -10.91 -10.28
C GLY A 53 -2.60 -11.06 -10.48
N LYS A 54 -3.09 -12.31 -10.41
CA LYS A 54 -4.45 -12.66 -10.88
C LYS A 54 -5.58 -12.02 -10.06
N LEU A 55 -5.29 -11.62 -8.83
CA LEU A 55 -6.25 -11.02 -7.90
C LEU A 55 -6.49 -9.52 -8.15
N TYR A 56 -5.67 -8.88 -9.00
CA TYR A 56 -5.71 -7.43 -9.24
C TYR A 56 -5.68 -7.10 -10.75
N PRO A 57 -6.73 -7.50 -11.51
CA PRO A 57 -6.77 -7.30 -12.97
C PRO A 57 -6.75 -5.82 -13.39
N GLU A 58 -7.16 -4.91 -12.51
CA GLU A 58 -7.18 -3.45 -12.74
C GLU A 58 -5.96 -2.73 -12.17
N GLY A 59 -5.00 -3.49 -11.63
CA GLY A 59 -3.88 -2.97 -10.86
C GLY A 59 -4.32 -2.52 -9.46
N ILE A 60 -3.45 -1.78 -8.77
CA ILE A 60 -3.70 -1.25 -7.42
C ILE A 60 -3.43 0.24 -7.44
N ALA A 61 -4.38 1.04 -6.95
CA ALA A 61 -4.23 2.48 -6.90
C ALA A 61 -3.10 2.90 -5.96
N ILE A 62 -2.39 3.97 -6.33
CA ILE A 62 -1.39 4.63 -5.49
C ILE A 62 -1.95 6.01 -5.18
N TYR A 63 -2.14 6.35 -3.91
CA TYR A 63 -2.65 7.65 -3.46
C TYR A 63 -1.57 8.49 -2.78
N ASP A 64 -1.89 9.75 -2.50
CA ASP A 64 -1.06 10.57 -1.63
C ASP A 64 -1.19 10.09 -0.19
N GLU A 65 -0.10 9.97 0.56
CA GLU A 65 -0.16 9.52 1.96
C GLU A 65 -1.01 10.45 2.85
N ARG A 66 -1.18 11.72 2.48
CA ARG A 66 -2.07 12.64 3.21
C ARG A 66 -3.52 12.15 3.23
N GLU A 67 -3.91 11.32 2.26
CA GLU A 67 -5.24 10.74 2.16
C GLU A 67 -5.42 9.49 3.04
N LEU A 68 -4.34 8.96 3.65
CA LEU A 68 -4.34 7.70 4.40
C LEU A 68 -5.50 7.56 5.40
N ILE A 69 -5.77 8.60 6.18
CA ILE A 69 -6.85 8.56 7.19
C ILE A 69 -8.24 8.46 6.55
N GLY A 70 -8.43 9.07 5.38
CA GLY A 70 -9.64 8.93 4.57
C GLY A 70 -9.78 7.52 4.01
N LEU A 71 -8.71 7.02 3.38
CA LEU A 71 -8.65 5.69 2.77
C LEU A 71 -8.89 4.56 3.79
N ILE A 72 -8.36 4.69 5.00
CA ILE A 72 -8.61 3.74 6.11
C ILE A 72 -10.11 3.62 6.41
N LYS A 73 -10.82 4.75 6.45
CA LYS A 73 -12.26 4.78 6.73
C LYS A 73 -13.08 4.27 5.54
N GLU A 74 -12.73 4.70 4.33
CA GLU A 74 -13.42 4.34 3.10
C GLU A 74 -13.35 2.83 2.83
N TYR A 75 -12.14 2.26 2.88
CA TYR A 75 -11.92 0.85 2.58
C TYR A 75 -12.04 -0.08 3.80
N LYS A 76 -12.34 0.46 4.99
CA LYS A 76 -12.43 -0.30 6.25
C LYS A 76 -11.19 -1.17 6.47
N VAL A 77 -10.03 -0.53 6.37
CA VAL A 77 -8.71 -1.16 6.39
C VAL A 77 -8.47 -1.84 7.74
N ASP A 78 -8.02 -3.09 7.70
CA ASP A 78 -7.67 -3.88 8.88
C ASP A 78 -6.20 -3.66 9.29
N ASP A 79 -5.27 -3.57 8.32
CA ASP A 79 -3.82 -3.39 8.57
C ASP A 79 -3.20 -2.30 7.67
N VAL A 80 -2.29 -1.47 8.23
CA VAL A 80 -1.43 -0.56 7.46
C VAL A 80 0.02 -1.03 7.57
N VAL A 81 0.66 -1.27 6.42
CA VAL A 81 2.03 -1.80 6.35
C VAL A 81 3.00 -0.67 6.07
N PHE A 82 3.72 -0.26 7.13
CA PHE A 82 4.80 0.72 7.05
C PHE A 82 6.03 0.16 6.33
N SER A 83 6.25 0.55 5.07
CA SER A 83 7.31 0.00 4.21
C SER A 83 8.44 0.99 3.86
N TYR A 84 8.62 2.05 4.64
CA TYR A 84 9.80 2.91 4.50
C TYR A 84 11.07 2.23 5.05
N SER A 85 12.22 2.50 4.46
CA SER A 85 13.53 1.95 4.90
C SER A 85 14.53 3.02 5.32
N ASP A 86 14.23 4.27 5.04
CA ASP A 86 15.13 5.43 5.07
C ASP A 86 14.57 6.57 5.93
N VAL A 87 13.76 6.23 6.93
CA VAL A 87 13.16 7.20 7.85
C VAL A 87 13.80 7.15 9.25
N PRO A 88 13.90 8.30 9.96
CA PRO A 88 14.34 8.33 11.35
C PRO A 88 13.43 7.50 12.26
N TYR A 89 13.99 7.00 13.37
CA TYR A 89 13.24 6.25 14.38
C TYR A 89 12.01 7.02 14.89
N GLU A 90 12.15 8.32 15.15
CA GLU A 90 11.03 9.16 15.61
C GLU A 90 9.86 9.17 14.63
N TYR A 91 10.16 9.21 13.32
CA TYR A 91 9.13 9.18 12.28
C TYR A 91 8.35 7.86 12.30
N VAL A 92 9.04 6.73 12.53
CA VAL A 92 8.39 5.42 12.69
C VAL A 92 7.44 5.45 13.89
N MET A 93 7.88 5.98 15.04
CA MET A 93 7.08 6.01 16.26
C MET A 93 5.84 6.90 16.15
N HIS A 94 5.88 7.97 15.34
CA HIS A 94 4.70 8.80 15.06
C HIS A 94 3.66 8.14 14.16
N LYS A 95 4.01 7.02 13.51
CA LYS A 95 3.15 6.29 12.55
C LYS A 95 2.71 4.91 13.05
N ALA A 96 3.21 4.49 14.22
CA ALA A 96 2.91 3.20 14.86
C ALA A 96 1.67 3.26 15.76
#